data_AF-A0A9E6EM61-F1
#
_entry.id   AF-A0A9E6EM61-F1
#
_cell.length_a   1.000
_cell.length_b   1.000
_cell.length_c   1.000
_cell.angle_alpha   90.00
_cell.angle_beta   90.00
_cell.angle_gamma   90.00
#
_symmetry.space_group_name_H-M   'P 1'
#
loop_
_entity.id
_entity.type
_entity.pdbx_description
1 polymer ?
#
loop_
_entity_poly.entity_id
_entity_poly.type
_entity_poly.pdbx_seq_one_letter_code
_entity_poly.pdbx_strand_id
1 'polypeptide(L)'
;MSLQGPSASWQDPGDRLGGFLGGWRGYVFAALATSATLGLRLAWNMAFGQRPLMILFMLPIIFSAFLGGMGPGLLATGLSALLLDYFLVPPTHTLAIASPFDLAQLAIMVASGALVSVLAGALLRSRAKEAAATAELQAALEEDMAAHRALGVSENSRQVLDALYRGLMETTPAGCFVTDGDWRIILVNQAYVQRSGYAREELLAMRVPDLAADEPDEPYRRILAEGQVRFEAHHRTRSGDVWPVEVVASYSPMEGGRCFVFCQDITERVDALETVRSMEAFNRAILDSVNAQLVVLDPRGAILAVNAPWRSYGSVNGAVHGAEVGDSYLAACRKGAQEGAPGAGEALEGIQAVLEARLPRFSLEYPCDCPGEKRWFTMNVTPLGDSGGGVVIAHTDNTERKRMEMALVESEKRFQDIASASSDWFWEMDREGRYTYASESVAKVLG
;
A
#
# COMPACT_ATOMS: atom_id res chain seq x y z
N MET A 1 2.33 -24.04 -3.67
CA MET A 1 3.64 -24.45 -4.23
C MET A 1 4.46 -25.00 -3.07
N SER A 2 4.27 -26.28 -2.77
CA SER A 2 4.83 -26.98 -1.60
C SER A 2 5.47 -28.28 -2.08
N LEU A 3 6.79 -28.27 -2.20
CA LEU A 3 7.59 -29.43 -2.58
C LEU A 3 7.90 -30.25 -1.32
N GLN A 4 7.09 -31.28 -1.03
CA GLN A 4 7.49 -32.39 -0.18
C GLN A 4 8.12 -33.46 -1.06
N GLY A 5 9.45 -33.52 -1.09
CA GLY A 5 10.19 -34.66 -1.63
C GLY A 5 10.22 -35.81 -0.61
N PRO A 6 10.16 -37.08 -1.04
CA PRO A 6 10.20 -38.21 -0.13
C PRO A 6 11.60 -38.37 0.47
N SER A 7 11.71 -38.32 1.79
CA SER A 7 12.91 -38.64 2.54
C SER A 7 13.19 -40.14 2.47
N ALA A 8 13.96 -40.55 1.46
CA ALA A 8 14.55 -41.89 1.40
C ALA A 8 15.58 -42.01 2.54
N SER A 9 15.17 -42.60 3.67
CA SER A 9 16.06 -43.02 4.74
C SER A 9 17.02 -44.08 4.19
N TRP A 10 18.28 -43.71 4.00
CA TRP A 10 19.37 -44.65 3.79
C TRP A 10 19.52 -45.50 5.06
N GLN A 11 18.86 -46.66 5.09
CA GLN A 11 19.12 -47.70 6.08
C GLN A 11 20.48 -48.32 5.79
N ASP A 12 21.36 -48.31 6.79
CA ASP A 12 22.69 -48.91 6.77
C ASP A 12 22.58 -50.42 6.41
N PRO A 13 23.25 -50.92 5.35
CA PRO A 13 23.25 -52.33 4.97
C PRO A 13 23.72 -53.28 6.09
N GLY A 14 24.45 -52.77 7.09
CA GLY A 14 24.95 -53.55 8.23
C GLY A 14 23.85 -54.10 9.16
N ASP A 15 22.73 -53.39 9.32
CA ASP A 15 21.65 -53.79 10.24
C ASP A 15 20.84 -54.99 9.73
N ARG A 16 20.79 -55.21 8.41
CA ARG A 16 20.06 -56.36 7.83
C ARG A 16 20.75 -57.70 8.01
N LEU A 17 22.08 -57.71 8.21
CA LEU A 17 22.85 -58.96 8.38
C LEU A 17 22.96 -59.39 9.85
N GLY A 18 22.99 -58.45 10.79
CA GLY A 18 23.06 -58.75 12.24
C GLY A 18 21.77 -59.34 12.80
N GLY A 19 20.60 -59.00 12.23
CA GLY A 19 19.30 -59.50 12.70
C GLY A 19 18.92 -60.91 12.23
N PHE A 20 19.61 -61.48 11.22
CA PHE A 20 19.12 -62.69 10.55
C PHE A 20 19.45 -64.01 11.28
N LEU A 21 20.42 -64.00 12.21
CA LEU A 21 20.92 -65.20 12.90
C LEU A 21 20.96 -65.06 14.44
N GLY A 22 20.00 -64.34 15.02
CA GLY A 22 19.85 -64.27 16.48
C GLY A 22 19.57 -65.64 17.12
N GLY A 23 20.29 -65.97 18.19
CA GLY A 23 20.05 -67.17 19.00
C GLY A 23 20.55 -68.47 18.37
N TRP A 24 19.71 -69.52 18.36
CA TRP A 24 20.06 -70.88 17.91
C TRP A 24 20.53 -70.93 16.44
N ARG A 25 20.08 -69.99 15.61
CA ARG A 25 20.40 -69.93 14.17
C ARG A 25 21.89 -69.66 13.93
N GLY A 26 22.53 -68.85 14.78
CA GLY A 26 23.98 -68.62 14.71
C GLY A 26 24.78 -69.91 14.95
N TYR A 27 24.34 -70.76 15.88
CA TYR A 27 24.98 -72.05 16.14
C TYR A 27 24.78 -73.06 14.99
N VAL A 28 23.59 -73.06 14.37
CA VAL A 28 23.33 -73.88 13.19
C VAL A 28 24.20 -73.44 12.01
N PHE A 29 24.35 -72.13 11.80
CA PHE A 29 25.26 -71.60 10.79
C PHE A 29 26.71 -72.02 11.06
N ALA A 30 27.18 -71.92 12.30
CA ALA A 30 28.52 -72.37 12.69
C ALA A 30 28.77 -73.85 12.34
N ALA A 31 27.84 -74.73 12.69
CA ALA A 31 27.96 -76.16 12.39
C ALA A 31 27.96 -76.43 10.87
N LEU A 32 27.07 -75.79 10.12
CA LEU A 32 26.98 -75.97 8.67
C LEU A 32 28.19 -75.40 7.93
N ALA A 33 28.64 -74.20 8.29
CA ALA A 33 29.77 -73.51 7.65
C ALA A 33 31.09 -74.28 7.89
N THR A 34 31.30 -74.76 9.12
CA THR A 34 32.48 -75.60 9.43
C THR A 34 32.42 -76.94 8.68
N SER A 35 31.26 -77.59 8.62
CA SER A 35 31.09 -78.85 7.87
C SER A 35 31.28 -78.67 6.36
N ALA A 36 30.75 -77.58 5.80
CA ALA A 36 30.91 -77.25 4.38
C ALA A 36 32.37 -76.95 4.03
N THR A 37 33.09 -76.27 4.93
CA THR A 37 34.53 -75.98 4.77
C THR A 37 35.35 -77.26 4.78
N LEU A 38 35.02 -78.21 5.66
CA LEU A 38 35.62 -79.54 5.66
C LEU A 38 35.35 -80.28 4.34
N GLY A 39 34.08 -80.34 3.90
CA GLY A 39 33.70 -80.99 2.65
C GLY A 39 34.42 -80.41 1.44
N LEU A 40 34.46 -79.08 1.34
CA LEU A 40 35.21 -78.38 0.29
C LEU A 40 36.70 -78.72 0.36
N ARG A 41 37.28 -78.75 1.56
CA ARG A 41 38.70 -79.04 1.75
C ARG A 41 39.07 -80.46 1.34
N LEU A 42 38.22 -81.44 1.67
CA LEU A 42 38.42 -82.85 1.29
C LEU A 42 38.25 -83.07 -0.22
N ALA A 43 37.33 -82.34 -0.86
CA ALA A 43 37.15 -82.38 -2.31
C ALA A 43 38.30 -81.70 -3.08
N TRP A 44 38.99 -80.74 -2.46
CA TRP A 44 40.03 -79.93 -3.09
C TRP A 44 41.41 -80.59 -3.02
N ASN A 45 41.73 -81.41 -4.02
CA ASN A 45 42.97 -82.21 -4.10
C ASN A 45 44.16 -81.43 -4.70
N MET A 46 44.34 -80.16 -4.31
CA MET A 46 45.43 -79.31 -4.82
C MET A 46 46.64 -79.42 -3.86
N ALA A 47 47.75 -79.94 -4.37
CA ALA A 47 48.97 -80.22 -3.62
C ALA A 47 49.74 -78.91 -3.29
N PHE A 48 49.32 -78.20 -2.25
CA PHE A 48 50.13 -77.17 -1.61
C PHE A 48 51.06 -77.81 -0.56
N GLY A 49 52.13 -78.44 -1.02
CA GLY A 49 53.16 -79.04 -0.16
C GLY A 49 52.65 -80.19 0.74
N GLN A 50 53.55 -80.78 1.54
CA GLN A 50 53.24 -81.91 2.43
C GLN A 50 52.35 -81.56 3.64
N ARG A 51 51.69 -80.39 3.69
CA ARG A 51 50.96 -79.94 4.88
C ARG A 51 49.58 -79.33 4.55
N PRO A 52 48.54 -79.64 5.33
CA PRO A 52 47.20 -79.14 5.08
C PRO A 52 47.08 -77.63 5.37
N LEU A 53 46.39 -76.89 4.47
CA LEU A 53 46.04 -75.47 4.65
C LEU A 53 44.95 -75.30 5.74
N MET A 54 45.34 -75.31 7.01
CA MET A 54 44.41 -75.17 8.14
C MET A 54 43.79 -73.76 8.25
N ILE A 55 44.38 -72.76 7.58
CA ILE A 55 43.89 -71.37 7.59
C ILE A 55 42.46 -71.24 7.02
N LEU A 56 42.02 -72.16 6.16
CA LEU A 56 40.67 -72.13 5.58
C LEU A 56 39.58 -72.26 6.67
N PHE A 57 39.88 -72.95 7.77
CA PHE A 57 38.96 -73.10 8.90
C PHE A 57 38.84 -71.85 9.77
N MET A 58 39.67 -70.81 9.55
CA MET A 58 39.46 -69.50 10.17
C MET A 58 38.23 -68.77 9.60
N LEU A 59 37.88 -69.01 8.32
CA LEU A 59 36.72 -68.36 7.69
C LEU A 59 35.39 -68.68 8.41
N PRO A 60 35.00 -69.96 8.62
CA PRO A 60 33.76 -70.27 9.33
C PRO A 60 33.78 -69.76 10.78
N ILE A 61 34.95 -69.72 11.43
CA ILE A 61 35.11 -69.15 12.77
C ILE A 61 34.82 -67.64 12.77
N ILE A 62 35.44 -66.88 11.87
CA ILE A 62 35.26 -65.43 11.75
C ILE A 62 33.79 -65.11 11.42
N PHE A 63 33.22 -65.74 10.40
CA PHE A 63 31.82 -65.48 10.02
C PHE A 63 30.83 -65.83 11.14
N SER A 64 31.05 -66.94 11.85
CA SER A 64 30.18 -67.34 12.96
C SER A 64 30.32 -66.39 14.16
N ALA A 65 31.54 -65.92 14.45
CA ALA A 65 31.80 -64.93 15.48
C ALA A 65 31.18 -63.57 15.17
N PHE A 66 31.28 -63.09 13.93
CA PHE A 66 30.72 -61.80 13.51
C PHE A 66 29.19 -61.81 13.43
N LEU A 67 28.58 -62.91 12.96
CA LEU A 67 27.14 -63.01 12.79
C LEU A 67 26.40 -63.42 14.08
N GLY A 68 27.02 -64.29 14.88
CA GLY A 68 26.39 -64.89 16.06
C GLY A 68 26.99 -64.47 17.41
N GLY A 69 28.08 -63.70 17.40
CA GLY A 69 28.82 -63.32 18.59
C GLY A 69 29.68 -64.45 19.16
N MET A 70 30.00 -64.34 20.44
CA MET A 70 31.00 -65.19 21.10
C MET A 70 30.64 -66.68 21.10
N GLY A 71 29.38 -67.04 21.37
CA GLY A 71 28.96 -68.44 21.50
C GLY A 71 29.11 -69.25 20.20
N PRO A 72 28.47 -68.85 19.10
CA PRO A 72 28.61 -69.49 17.80
C PRO A 72 30.05 -69.50 17.26
N GLY A 73 30.83 -68.44 17.51
CA GLY A 73 32.25 -68.39 17.14
C GLY A 73 33.12 -69.41 17.89
N LEU A 74 32.88 -69.58 19.21
CA LEU A 74 33.57 -70.61 20.01
C LEU A 74 33.15 -72.02 19.59
N LEU A 75 31.87 -72.24 19.29
CA LEU A 75 31.39 -73.52 18.76
C LEU A 75 32.05 -73.85 17.41
N ALA A 76 32.10 -72.89 16.48
CA ALA A 76 32.81 -73.06 15.21
C ALA A 76 34.29 -73.37 15.44
N THR A 77 34.94 -72.72 16.41
CA THR A 77 36.35 -72.97 16.76
C THR A 77 36.56 -74.38 17.28
N GLY A 78 35.72 -74.84 18.21
CA GLY A 78 35.78 -76.19 18.76
C GLY A 78 35.50 -77.28 17.72
N LEU A 79 34.47 -77.09 16.89
CA LEU A 79 34.16 -78.00 15.78
C LEU A 79 35.29 -78.03 14.75
N SER A 80 35.83 -76.87 14.38
CA SER A 80 36.99 -76.79 13.47
C SER A 80 38.18 -77.54 14.04
N ALA A 81 38.48 -77.38 15.33
CA ALA A 81 39.59 -78.07 15.97
C ALA A 81 39.41 -79.59 15.98
N LEU A 82 38.23 -80.08 16.36
CA LEU A 82 37.91 -81.51 16.37
C LEU A 82 37.96 -82.13 14.98
N LEU A 83 37.38 -81.46 13.98
CA LEU A 83 37.36 -81.95 12.61
C LEU A 83 38.75 -81.92 11.96
N LEU A 84 39.56 -80.91 12.28
CA LEU A 84 40.94 -80.82 11.82
C LEU A 84 41.81 -81.92 12.41
N ASP A 85 41.74 -82.12 13.72
CA ASP A 85 42.47 -83.18 14.42
C ASP A 85 42.11 -84.57 13.85
N TYR A 86 40.82 -84.85 13.70
CA TYR A 86 40.37 -86.17 13.26
C TYR A 86 40.62 -86.48 11.78
N PHE A 87 40.43 -85.52 10.86
CA PHE A 87 40.48 -85.79 9.42
C PHE A 87 41.76 -85.33 8.71
N LEU A 88 42.47 -84.32 9.24
CA LEU A 88 43.56 -83.66 8.52
C LEU A 88 44.93 -83.81 9.19
N VAL A 89 45.00 -83.94 10.52
CA VAL A 89 46.26 -84.11 11.26
C VAL A 89 46.65 -85.60 11.32
N PRO A 90 47.86 -85.99 10.89
CA PRO A 90 48.31 -87.38 10.99
C PRO A 90 48.71 -87.78 12.44
N PRO A 91 48.45 -89.02 12.88
CA PRO A 91 47.69 -90.08 12.22
C PRO A 91 46.19 -89.78 12.11
N THR A 92 45.67 -89.82 10.88
CA THR A 92 44.27 -89.52 10.59
C THR A 92 43.33 -90.58 11.18
N HIS A 93 42.07 -90.20 11.42
CA HIS A 93 41.04 -91.00 12.09
C HIS A 93 41.33 -91.35 13.55
N THR A 94 42.29 -90.65 14.16
CA THR A 94 42.59 -90.72 15.60
C THR A 94 42.74 -89.30 16.15
N LEU A 95 42.42 -89.10 17.43
CA LEU A 95 42.62 -87.80 18.13
C LEU A 95 44.01 -87.73 18.79
N ALA A 96 45.00 -88.37 18.17
CA ALA A 96 46.36 -88.47 18.69
C ALA A 96 47.29 -87.61 17.84
N ILE A 97 47.77 -86.50 18.40
CA ILE A 97 48.68 -85.59 17.71
C ILE A 97 50.12 -86.05 17.92
N ALA A 98 50.74 -86.63 16.88
CA ALA A 98 52.10 -87.16 16.97
C ALA A 98 53.20 -86.10 16.78
N SER A 99 52.87 -84.97 16.15
CA SER A 99 53.81 -83.94 15.72
C SER A 99 53.67 -82.67 16.58
N PRO A 100 54.74 -82.19 17.23
CA PRO A 100 54.72 -80.95 18.01
C PRO A 100 54.32 -79.71 17.20
N PHE A 101 54.58 -79.73 15.88
CA PHE A 101 54.23 -78.65 14.98
C PHE A 101 52.72 -78.56 14.76
N ASP A 102 52.05 -79.71 14.56
CA ASP A 102 50.60 -79.74 14.31
C ASP A 102 49.82 -79.41 15.59
N LEU A 103 50.35 -79.81 16.76
CA LEU A 103 49.84 -79.38 18.06
C LEU A 103 49.93 -77.85 18.21
N ALA A 104 51.08 -77.26 17.87
CA ALA A 104 51.28 -75.82 17.93
C ALA A 104 50.34 -75.08 16.97
N GLN A 105 50.15 -75.60 15.75
CA GLN A 105 49.27 -75.00 14.75
C GLN A 105 47.79 -75.05 15.16
N LEU A 106 47.33 -76.19 15.72
CA LEU A 106 45.97 -76.33 16.27
C LEU A 106 45.77 -75.40 17.47
N ALA A 107 46.76 -75.31 18.37
CA ALA A 107 46.71 -74.43 19.53
C ALA A 107 46.63 -72.94 19.12
N ILE A 108 47.42 -72.52 18.13
CA ILE A 108 47.38 -71.15 17.60
C ILE A 108 46.01 -70.85 16.96
N MET A 109 45.44 -71.79 16.20
CA MET A 109 44.13 -71.62 15.59
C MET A 109 43.03 -71.50 16.65
N VAL A 110 43.02 -72.36 17.66
CA VAL A 110 42.05 -72.30 18.77
C VAL A 110 42.18 -70.99 19.53
N ALA A 111 43.41 -70.56 19.85
CA ALA A 111 43.66 -69.28 20.51
C ALA A 111 43.19 -68.08 19.65
N SER A 112 43.48 -68.09 18.35
CA SER A 112 43.06 -67.03 17.42
C SER A 112 41.53 -67.01 17.26
N GLY A 113 40.90 -68.18 17.15
CA GLY A 113 39.45 -68.30 17.04
C GLY A 113 38.70 -67.87 18.31
N ALA A 114 39.24 -68.21 19.48
CA ALA A 114 38.73 -67.74 20.76
C ALA A 114 38.87 -66.21 20.90
N LEU A 115 40.02 -65.64 20.52
CA LEU A 115 40.24 -64.20 20.53
C LEU A 115 39.25 -63.45 19.61
N VAL A 116 39.08 -63.92 18.37
CA VAL A 116 38.11 -63.36 17.42
C VAL A 116 36.68 -63.44 17.96
N SER A 117 36.31 -64.57 18.57
CA SER A 117 34.98 -64.76 19.16
C SER A 117 34.70 -63.81 20.32
N VAL A 118 35.69 -63.57 21.18
CA VAL A 118 35.60 -62.62 22.30
C VAL A 118 35.49 -61.19 21.79
N LEU A 119 36.33 -60.79 20.82
CA LEU A 119 36.33 -59.44 20.23
C LEU A 119 35.01 -59.15 19.52
N ALA A 120 34.52 -60.08 18.69
CA ALA A 120 33.25 -59.93 18.00
C ALA A 120 32.07 -59.81 19.00
N GLY A 121 32.06 -60.62 20.05
CA GLY A 121 31.07 -60.51 21.13
C GLY A 121 31.15 -59.18 21.89
N ALA A 122 32.36 -58.65 22.12
CA ALA A 122 32.55 -57.34 22.76
C ALA A 122 32.04 -56.20 21.86
N LEU A 123 32.34 -56.23 20.56
CA LEU A 123 31.88 -55.23 19.59
C LEU A 123 30.36 -55.21 19.47
N LEU A 124 29.72 -56.38 19.36
CA LEU A 124 28.26 -56.47 19.28
C LEU A 124 27.59 -55.97 20.56
N ARG A 125 28.15 -56.29 21.73
CA ARG A 125 27.65 -55.76 23.02
C ARG A 125 27.83 -54.24 23.13
N SER A 126 28.94 -53.70 22.61
CA SER A 126 29.18 -52.25 22.60
C SER A 126 28.16 -51.53 21.73
N ARG A 127 27.94 -52.02 20.51
CA ARG A 127 26.93 -51.46 19.58
C ARG A 127 25.52 -51.53 20.13
N ALA A 128 25.15 -52.64 20.78
CA ALA A 128 23.84 -52.78 21.41
C ALA A 128 23.64 -51.78 22.56
N LYS A 129 24.69 -51.47 23.33
CA LYS A 129 24.64 -50.43 24.38
C LYS A 129 24.51 -49.03 23.79
N GLU A 130 25.24 -48.72 22.72
CA GLU A 130 25.13 -47.42 22.03
C GLU A 130 23.72 -47.21 21.46
N ALA A 131 23.16 -48.24 20.80
CA ALA A 131 21.81 -48.18 20.25
C ALA A 131 20.71 -48.02 21.33
N ALA A 132 20.89 -48.65 22.50
CA ALA A 132 19.97 -48.48 23.62
C ALA A 132 20.05 -47.06 24.22
N ALA A 133 21.27 -46.53 24.39
CA ALA A 133 21.47 -45.18 24.93
C ALA A 133 20.94 -44.08 23.99
N THR A 134 21.09 -44.26 22.67
CA THR A 134 20.52 -43.32 21.70
C THR A 134 19.00 -43.38 21.65
N ALA A 135 18.42 -44.58 21.76
CA ALA A 135 16.96 -44.76 21.83
C ALA A 135 16.35 -44.13 23.09
N GLU A 136 17.01 -44.29 24.25
CA GLU A 136 16.59 -43.64 25.51
C GLU A 136 16.64 -42.11 25.41
N LEU A 137 17.71 -41.54 24.83
CA LEU A 137 17.83 -40.10 24.62
C LEU A 137 16.78 -39.56 23.64
N GLN A 138 16.48 -40.30 22.56
CA GLN A 138 15.44 -39.92 21.60
C GLN A 138 14.05 -39.93 22.24
N ALA A 139 13.72 -40.95 23.04
CA ALA A 139 12.45 -41.02 23.75
C ALA A 139 12.28 -39.87 24.75
N ALA A 140 13.33 -39.55 25.53
CA ALA A 140 13.30 -38.43 26.47
C ALA A 140 13.13 -37.07 25.77
N LEU A 141 13.77 -36.89 24.61
CA LEU A 141 13.63 -35.67 23.80
C LEU A 141 12.22 -35.54 23.19
N GLU A 142 11.63 -36.64 22.73
CA GLU A 142 10.27 -36.64 22.19
C GLU A 142 9.22 -36.33 23.27
N GLU A 143 9.38 -36.89 24.48
CA GLU A 143 8.53 -36.61 25.63
C GLU A 143 8.61 -35.12 26.05
N ASP A 144 9.82 -34.56 26.13
CA ASP A 144 10.03 -33.14 26.43
C ASP A 144 9.45 -32.21 25.35
N MET A 145 9.64 -32.54 24.06
CA MET A 145 9.04 -31.80 22.96
C MET A 145 7.50 -31.87 22.96
N ALA A 146 6.92 -33.02 23.31
CA ALA A 146 5.48 -33.18 23.41
C ALA A 146 4.91 -32.34 24.56
N ALA A 147 5.58 -32.33 25.71
CA ALA A 147 5.22 -31.48 26.85
C ALA A 147 5.29 -29.98 26.51
N HIS A 148 6.35 -29.52 25.83
CA HIS A 148 6.52 -28.13 25.41
C HIS A 148 5.48 -27.69 24.34
N ARG A 149 5.11 -28.59 23.40
CA ARG A 149 4.07 -28.31 22.39
C ARG A 149 2.67 -28.21 22.99
N ALA A 150 2.38 -28.97 24.04
CA ALA A 150 1.07 -28.99 24.68
C ALA A 150 0.80 -27.76 25.56
N LEU A 151 1.84 -27.16 26.18
CA LEU A 151 1.67 -26.12 27.19
C LEU A 151 2.16 -24.71 26.79
N GLY A 152 3.18 -24.57 25.92
CA GLY A 152 3.86 -23.26 25.75
C GLY A 152 3.50 -22.46 24.49
N VAL A 153 3.15 -23.13 23.39
CA VAL A 153 3.10 -22.47 22.06
C VAL A 153 1.71 -21.95 21.71
N SER A 154 0.62 -22.60 22.14
CA SER A 154 -0.73 -22.16 21.73
C SER A 154 -1.21 -20.90 22.47
N GLU A 155 -0.98 -20.82 23.78
CA GLU A 155 -1.52 -19.73 24.60
C GLU A 155 -0.68 -18.45 24.47
N ASN A 156 0.66 -18.57 24.51
CA ASN A 156 1.54 -17.41 24.34
C ASN A 156 1.46 -16.85 22.92
N SER A 157 1.40 -17.68 21.87
CA SER A 157 1.23 -17.17 20.50
C SER A 157 -0.14 -16.50 20.29
N ARG A 158 -1.21 -17.00 20.91
CA ARG A 158 -2.51 -16.32 20.90
C ARG A 158 -2.47 -14.99 21.64
N GLN A 159 -1.86 -14.94 22.82
CA GLN A 159 -1.70 -13.70 23.59
C GLN A 159 -0.88 -12.66 22.83
N VAL A 160 0.23 -13.06 22.20
CA VAL A 160 1.06 -12.17 21.37
C VAL A 160 0.28 -11.68 20.16
N LEU A 161 -0.46 -12.55 19.48
CA LEU A 161 -1.25 -12.18 18.32
C LEU A 161 -2.40 -11.23 18.70
N ASP A 162 -3.13 -11.50 19.79
CA ASP A 162 -4.18 -10.62 20.31
C ASP A 162 -3.62 -9.26 20.74
N ALA A 163 -2.45 -9.24 21.37
CA ALA A 163 -1.76 -8.00 21.74
C ALA A 163 -1.31 -7.22 20.49
N LEU A 164 -0.81 -7.91 19.46
CA LEU A 164 -0.43 -7.30 18.18
C LEU A 164 -1.66 -6.69 17.48
N TYR A 165 -2.78 -7.43 17.41
CA TYR A 165 -4.02 -6.93 16.81
C TYR A 165 -4.54 -5.69 17.54
N ARG A 166 -4.62 -5.72 18.88
CA ARG A 166 -5.01 -4.54 19.65
C ARG A 166 -4.04 -3.38 19.45
N GLY A 167 -2.74 -3.64 19.46
CA GLY A 167 -1.72 -2.62 19.23
C GLY A 167 -1.88 -1.94 17.88
N LEU A 168 -2.08 -2.70 16.80
CA LEU A 168 -2.26 -2.16 15.46
C LEU A 168 -3.50 -1.26 15.37
N MET A 169 -4.62 -1.71 15.95
CA MET A 169 -5.85 -0.91 15.99
C MET A 169 -5.70 0.37 16.82
N GLU A 170 -5.05 0.30 17.99
CA GLU A 170 -4.86 1.45 18.89
C GLU A 170 -3.86 2.48 18.34
N THR A 171 -2.87 2.04 17.56
CA THR A 171 -1.92 2.95 16.90
C THR A 171 -2.47 3.60 15.63
N THR A 172 -3.61 3.11 15.11
CA THR A 172 -4.21 3.65 13.89
C THR A 172 -4.83 5.03 14.18
N PRO A 173 -4.42 6.11 13.47
CA PRO A 173 -4.96 7.45 13.69
C PRO A 173 -6.45 7.57 13.32
N ALA A 174 -6.91 6.78 12.36
CA ALA A 174 -8.32 6.67 12.01
C ALA A 174 -9.09 5.91 13.10
N GLY A 175 -10.33 6.32 13.34
CA GLY A 175 -11.22 5.56 14.23
C GLY A 175 -11.48 4.20 13.63
N CYS A 176 -11.35 3.12 14.41
CA CYS A 176 -11.66 1.79 13.93
C CYS A 176 -12.42 0.98 14.97
N PHE A 177 -13.36 0.18 14.48
CA PHE A 177 -14.15 -0.71 15.32
C PHE A 177 -14.55 -1.97 14.57
N VAL A 178 -14.86 -3.01 15.34
CA VAL A 178 -15.33 -4.31 14.83
C VAL A 178 -16.74 -4.52 15.34
N THR A 179 -17.60 -5.06 14.48
CA THR A 179 -18.97 -5.43 14.84
C THR A 179 -19.22 -6.93 14.71
N ASP A 180 -20.25 -7.41 15.40
CA ASP A 180 -20.87 -8.71 15.13
C ASP A 180 -21.87 -8.64 13.95
N GLY A 181 -22.56 -9.75 13.67
CA GLY A 181 -23.53 -9.87 12.59
C GLY A 181 -24.81 -9.06 12.79
N ASP A 182 -25.08 -8.58 14.01
CA ASP A 182 -26.22 -7.72 14.35
C ASP A 182 -25.84 -6.22 14.39
N TRP A 183 -24.63 -5.90 13.94
CA TRP A 183 -24.03 -4.57 13.92
C TRP A 183 -23.76 -3.99 15.31
N ARG A 184 -23.61 -4.82 16.35
CA ARG A 184 -23.16 -4.37 17.67
C ARG A 184 -21.66 -4.24 17.68
N ILE A 185 -21.16 -3.20 18.32
CA ILE A 185 -19.72 -2.95 18.39
C ILE A 185 -19.11 -3.83 19.46
N ILE A 186 -18.18 -4.70 19.06
CA ILE A 186 -17.48 -5.63 19.97
C ILE A 186 -16.08 -5.15 20.32
N LEU A 187 -15.50 -4.25 19.51
CA LEU A 187 -14.17 -3.69 19.74
C LEU A 187 -14.09 -2.32 19.09
N VAL A 188 -13.41 -1.38 19.72
CA VAL A 188 -13.20 -0.01 19.22
C VAL A 188 -11.81 0.48 19.64
N ASN A 189 -11.17 1.33 18.85
CA ASN A 189 -9.90 1.96 19.22
C ASN A 189 -10.08 3.30 19.95
N GLN A 190 -8.99 3.78 20.55
CA GLN A 190 -8.99 5.03 21.30
C GLN A 190 -9.25 6.26 20.42
N ALA A 191 -8.83 6.25 19.15
CA ALA A 191 -9.06 7.35 18.22
C ALA A 191 -10.57 7.63 18.03
N TYR A 192 -11.38 6.57 17.83
CA TYR A 192 -12.82 6.74 17.69
C TYR A 192 -13.49 7.18 19.00
N VAL A 193 -13.05 6.65 20.15
CA VAL A 193 -13.53 7.05 21.48
C VAL A 193 -13.32 8.55 21.70
N GLN A 194 -12.11 9.05 21.43
CA GLN A 194 -11.76 10.47 21.59
C GLN A 194 -12.60 11.37 20.67
N ARG A 195 -12.79 10.97 19.40
CA ARG A 195 -13.50 11.81 18.44
C ARG A 195 -15.01 11.85 18.65
N SER A 196 -15.61 10.71 18.98
CA SER A 196 -17.06 10.57 19.17
C SER A 196 -17.54 11.09 20.52
N GLY A 197 -16.67 11.14 21.53
CA GLY A 197 -16.98 11.62 22.88
C GLY A 197 -17.79 10.63 23.73
N TYR A 198 -18.08 9.43 23.20
CA TYR A 198 -18.67 8.34 23.98
C TYR A 198 -17.61 7.62 24.79
N ALA A 199 -17.97 7.11 25.97
CA ALA A 199 -17.12 6.19 26.70
C ALA A 199 -17.00 4.86 25.93
N ARG A 200 -15.88 4.16 26.12
CA ARG A 200 -15.64 2.87 25.46
C ARG A 200 -16.74 1.86 25.79
N GLU A 201 -17.16 1.83 27.05
CA GLU A 201 -18.22 0.94 27.56
C GLU A 201 -19.58 1.23 26.92
N GLU A 202 -19.86 2.51 26.63
CA GLU A 202 -21.08 2.92 25.94
C GLU A 202 -21.05 2.48 24.47
N LEU A 203 -19.92 2.71 23.78
CA LEU A 203 -19.74 2.28 22.40
C LEU A 203 -19.91 0.77 22.25
N LEU A 204 -19.36 -0.02 23.17
CA LEU A 204 -19.50 -1.49 23.19
C LEU A 204 -20.95 -1.97 23.42
N ALA A 205 -21.82 -1.11 23.95
CA ALA A 205 -23.25 -1.41 24.12
C ALA A 205 -24.12 -0.92 22.94
N MET A 206 -23.56 -0.09 22.06
CA MET A 206 -24.25 0.52 20.92
C MET A 206 -24.19 -0.33 19.65
N ARG A 207 -25.08 0.00 18.71
CA ARG A 207 -25.06 -0.51 17.33
C ARG A 207 -24.60 0.58 16.38
N VAL A 208 -24.05 0.18 15.23
CA VAL A 208 -23.61 1.16 14.19
C VAL A 208 -24.73 2.14 13.78
N PRO A 209 -26.00 1.74 13.63
CA PRO A 209 -27.09 2.70 13.33
C PRO A 209 -27.33 3.74 14.42
N ASP A 210 -26.93 3.50 15.67
CA ASP A 210 -27.06 4.48 16.75
C ASP A 210 -26.03 5.61 16.64
N LEU A 211 -24.94 5.38 15.87
CA LEU A 211 -23.88 6.34 15.62
C LEU A 211 -24.09 7.13 14.33
N ALA A 212 -24.82 6.56 13.36
CA ALA A 212 -25.10 7.20 12.08
C ALA A 212 -26.19 8.27 12.23
N ALA A 213 -25.96 9.45 11.64
CA ALA A 213 -26.99 10.46 11.47
C ALA A 213 -27.82 10.24 10.19
N ASP A 214 -27.27 9.49 9.22
CA ASP A 214 -27.90 9.17 7.94
C ASP A 214 -28.71 7.86 8.01
N GLU A 215 -29.68 7.70 7.11
CA GLU A 215 -30.44 6.45 7.00
C GLU A 215 -29.56 5.29 6.53
N PRO A 216 -29.53 4.17 7.27
CA PRO A 216 -28.52 3.13 7.10
C PRO A 216 -28.65 2.30 5.81
N ASP A 217 -29.86 2.04 5.30
CA ASP A 217 -30.18 0.80 4.59
C ASP A 217 -29.33 0.41 3.37
N GLU A 218 -28.91 1.37 2.54
CA GLU A 218 -28.19 1.08 1.29
C GLU A 218 -26.73 0.64 1.54
N PRO A 219 -25.92 1.36 2.33
CA PRO A 219 -24.59 0.90 2.73
C PRO A 219 -24.52 -0.52 3.32
N TYR A 220 -25.42 -0.91 4.23
CA TYR A 220 -25.36 -2.25 4.85
C TYR A 220 -25.62 -3.36 3.85
N ARG A 221 -26.55 -3.15 2.91
CA ARG A 221 -26.81 -4.12 1.82
C ARG A 221 -25.58 -4.30 0.94
N ARG A 222 -24.93 -3.20 0.56
CA ARG A 222 -23.71 -3.26 -0.25
C ARG A 222 -22.56 -3.94 0.48
N ILE A 223 -22.39 -3.71 1.79
CA ILE A 223 -21.36 -4.38 2.59
C ILE A 223 -21.54 -5.91 2.57
N LEU A 224 -22.78 -6.39 2.72
CA LEU A 224 -23.09 -7.82 2.68
C LEU A 224 -22.97 -8.42 1.28
N ALA A 225 -23.24 -7.65 0.21
CA ALA A 225 -23.20 -8.13 -1.17
C ALA A 225 -21.79 -8.08 -1.79
N GLU A 226 -21.05 -7.00 -1.57
CA GLU A 226 -19.73 -6.72 -2.17
C GLU A 226 -18.57 -7.19 -1.27
N GLY A 227 -18.82 -7.43 0.02
CA GLY A 227 -17.82 -7.85 1.01
C GLY A 227 -16.91 -6.72 1.51
N GLN A 228 -16.70 -5.66 0.72
CA GLN A 228 -16.00 -4.45 1.15
C GLN A 228 -16.57 -3.22 0.44
N VAL A 229 -16.87 -2.16 1.19
CA VAL A 229 -17.45 -0.92 0.66
C VAL A 229 -16.77 0.29 1.30
N ARG A 230 -16.64 1.36 0.51
CA ARG A 230 -16.22 2.69 0.94
C ARG A 230 -17.32 3.69 0.62
N PHE A 231 -17.72 4.51 1.59
CA PHE A 231 -18.75 5.54 1.44
C PHE A 231 -18.55 6.68 2.45
N GLU A 232 -19.11 7.84 2.15
CA GLU A 232 -19.19 8.97 3.08
C GLU A 232 -20.50 8.87 3.88
N ALA A 233 -20.43 9.18 5.17
CA ALA A 233 -21.56 9.19 6.08
C ALA A 233 -21.39 10.30 7.12
N HIS A 234 -22.42 10.53 7.91
CA HIS A 234 -22.38 11.45 9.04
C HIS A 234 -22.51 10.67 10.35
N HIS A 235 -21.58 10.88 11.27
CA HIS A 235 -21.65 10.33 12.61
C HIS A 235 -22.07 11.40 13.62
N ARG A 236 -22.72 10.99 14.70
CA ARG A 236 -23.21 11.86 15.77
C ARG A 236 -22.42 11.65 17.06
N THR A 237 -22.01 12.74 17.71
CA THR A 237 -21.24 12.67 18.96
C THR A 237 -22.19 12.42 20.13
N ARG A 238 -21.62 12.16 21.30
CA ARG A 238 -22.40 12.16 22.55
C ARG A 238 -23.10 13.49 22.82
N SER A 239 -22.49 14.61 22.45
CA SER A 239 -23.09 15.96 22.58
C SER A 239 -24.20 16.23 21.57
N GLY A 240 -24.32 15.42 20.52
CA GLY A 240 -25.28 15.59 19.43
C GLY A 240 -24.70 16.29 18.19
N ASP A 241 -23.43 16.68 18.21
CA ASP A 241 -22.75 17.28 17.07
C ASP A 241 -22.57 16.24 15.95
N VAL A 242 -22.80 16.66 14.71
CA VAL A 242 -22.68 15.78 13.55
C VAL A 242 -21.38 16.10 12.81
N TRP A 243 -20.61 15.09 12.45
CA TRP A 243 -19.39 15.26 11.64
C TRP A 243 -19.38 14.31 10.45
N PRO A 244 -18.82 14.76 9.31
CA PRO A 244 -18.67 13.92 8.14
C PRO A 244 -17.52 12.93 8.36
N VAL A 245 -17.77 11.67 8.02
CA VAL A 245 -16.83 10.57 8.16
C VAL A 245 -16.81 9.76 6.87
N GLU A 246 -15.61 9.38 6.44
CA GLU A 246 -15.44 8.38 5.41
C GLU A 246 -15.31 7.00 6.04
N VAL A 247 -16.23 6.11 5.68
CA VAL A 247 -16.35 4.77 6.25
C VAL A 247 -15.86 3.75 5.23
N VAL A 248 -14.89 2.94 5.65
CA VAL A 248 -14.46 1.73 4.93
C VAL A 248 -14.85 0.52 5.77
N ALA A 249 -15.83 -0.24 5.29
CA ALA A 249 -16.35 -1.42 5.97
C ALA A 249 -16.01 -2.67 5.16
N SER A 250 -15.45 -3.68 5.82
CA SER A 250 -15.18 -5.00 5.25
C SER A 250 -15.85 -6.09 6.08
N TYR A 251 -16.68 -6.89 5.41
CA TYR A 251 -17.42 -7.99 6.02
C TYR A 251 -16.67 -9.31 5.83
N SER A 252 -16.47 -10.03 6.94
CA SER A 252 -15.91 -11.38 6.96
C SER A 252 -16.98 -12.36 7.43
N PRO A 253 -17.34 -13.39 6.63
CA PRO A 253 -18.37 -14.36 6.99
C PRO A 253 -17.93 -15.41 8.03
N MET A 254 -16.69 -15.34 8.53
CA MET A 254 -16.19 -16.30 9.54
C MET A 254 -16.77 -16.03 10.94
N GLU A 255 -17.00 -17.09 11.73
CA GLU A 255 -17.47 -17.04 13.13
C GLU A 255 -18.69 -16.12 13.40
N GLY A 256 -19.77 -16.27 12.61
CA GLY A 256 -21.03 -15.56 12.85
C GLY A 256 -21.17 -14.20 12.16
N GLY A 257 -20.21 -13.83 11.29
CA GLY A 257 -20.24 -12.60 10.51
C GLY A 257 -19.66 -11.44 11.32
N ARG A 258 -18.49 -10.94 10.95
CA ARG A 258 -17.87 -9.77 11.58
C ARG A 258 -17.63 -8.69 10.55
N CYS A 259 -17.85 -7.44 10.92
CA CYS A 259 -17.52 -6.30 10.08
C CYS A 259 -16.36 -5.51 10.69
N PHE A 260 -15.31 -5.27 9.91
CA PHE A 260 -14.21 -4.41 10.27
C PHE A 260 -14.44 -3.04 9.65
N VAL A 261 -14.52 -2.01 10.49
CA VAL A 261 -14.88 -0.66 10.06
C VAL A 261 -13.78 0.31 10.41
N PHE A 262 -13.33 1.05 9.41
CA PHE A 262 -12.44 2.20 9.55
C PHE A 262 -13.22 3.47 9.24
N CYS A 263 -13.04 4.47 10.08
CA CYS A 263 -13.75 5.74 10.08
C CYS A 263 -12.71 6.86 10.06
N GLN A 264 -12.57 7.52 8.92
CA GLN A 264 -11.70 8.66 8.77
C GLN A 264 -12.51 9.94 8.89
N ASP A 265 -12.10 10.83 9.79
CA ASP A 265 -12.67 12.18 9.87
C ASP A 265 -12.28 12.97 8.61
N ILE A 266 -13.29 13.50 7.91
CA ILE A 266 -13.11 14.32 6.70
C ILE A 266 -13.58 15.77 6.91
N THR A 267 -13.78 16.21 8.16
CA THR A 267 -14.22 17.57 8.51
C THR A 267 -13.32 18.62 7.86
N GLU A 268 -12.00 18.53 8.05
CA GLU A 268 -11.04 19.48 7.45
C GLU A 268 -11.15 19.54 5.92
N ARG A 269 -11.39 18.40 5.26
CA ARG A 269 -11.52 18.32 3.81
C ARG A 269 -12.82 18.97 3.33
N VAL A 270 -13.92 18.70 4.02
CA VAL A 270 -15.24 19.27 3.71
C VAL A 270 -15.23 20.79 3.95
N ASP A 271 -14.73 21.24 5.09
CA ASP A 271 -14.63 22.66 5.45
C ASP A 271 -13.74 23.44 4.48
N ALA A 272 -12.60 22.88 4.07
CA ALA A 272 -11.72 23.50 3.08
C ALA A 272 -12.42 23.61 1.71
N LEU A 273 -13.11 22.56 1.28
CA LEU A 273 -13.84 22.57 0.02
C LEU A 273 -15.01 23.57 0.03
N GLU A 274 -15.73 23.65 1.14
CA GLU A 274 -16.84 24.59 1.33
C GLU A 274 -16.34 26.03 1.40
N THR A 275 -15.22 26.28 2.08
CA THR A 275 -14.57 27.59 2.10
C THR A 275 -14.19 28.05 0.70
N VAL A 276 -13.58 27.18 -0.11
CA VAL A 276 -13.24 27.49 -1.51
C VAL A 276 -14.49 27.78 -2.33
N ARG A 277 -15.53 26.94 -2.23
CA ARG A 277 -16.80 27.14 -2.95
C ARG A 277 -17.49 28.44 -2.55
N SER A 278 -17.50 28.76 -1.25
CA SER A 278 -18.07 29.99 -0.72
C SER A 278 -17.32 31.21 -1.23
N MET A 279 -15.99 31.17 -1.24
CA MET A 279 -15.14 32.22 -1.79
C MET A 279 -15.38 32.42 -3.30
N GLU A 280 -15.48 31.34 -4.08
CA GLU A 280 -15.79 31.40 -5.51
C GLU A 280 -17.18 31.99 -5.78
N ALA A 281 -18.19 31.55 -5.03
CA ALA A 281 -19.55 32.06 -5.15
C ALA A 281 -19.63 33.54 -4.78
N PHE A 282 -18.96 33.94 -3.69
CA PHE A 282 -18.86 35.32 -3.24
C PHE A 282 -18.15 36.22 -4.28
N ASN A 283 -17.01 35.79 -4.80
CA ASN A 283 -16.28 36.52 -5.84
C ASN A 283 -17.13 36.68 -7.12
N ARG A 284 -17.84 35.63 -7.54
CA ARG A 284 -18.74 35.71 -8.70
C ARG A 284 -19.90 36.68 -8.45
N ALA A 285 -20.50 36.63 -7.25
CA ALA A 285 -21.58 37.55 -6.88
C ALA A 285 -21.12 39.01 -6.88
N ILE A 286 -19.91 39.30 -6.39
CA ILE A 286 -19.32 40.64 -6.47
C ILE A 286 -19.21 41.07 -7.93
N LEU A 287 -18.55 40.29 -8.78
CA LEU A 287 -18.35 40.63 -10.18
C LEU A 287 -19.67 40.85 -10.93
N ASP A 288 -20.66 40.00 -10.69
CA ASP A 288 -21.99 40.07 -11.33
C ASP A 288 -22.83 41.26 -10.84
N SER A 289 -22.56 41.80 -9.64
CA SER A 289 -23.27 42.95 -9.08
C SER A 289 -22.75 44.32 -9.54
N VAL A 290 -21.53 44.38 -10.10
CA VAL A 290 -20.94 45.64 -10.58
C VAL A 290 -21.68 46.10 -11.83
N ASN A 291 -22.17 47.33 -11.85
CA ASN A 291 -22.81 47.95 -13.01
C ASN A 291 -21.79 48.40 -14.08
N ALA A 292 -20.90 47.49 -14.47
CA ALA A 292 -19.94 47.64 -15.54
C ALA A 292 -19.75 46.26 -16.19
N GLN A 293 -19.44 46.24 -17.48
CA GLN A 293 -19.14 44.98 -18.18
C GLN A 293 -17.67 44.63 -17.92
N LEU A 294 -17.44 43.58 -17.15
CA LEU A 294 -16.10 43.17 -16.71
C LEU A 294 -15.61 41.97 -17.51
N VAL A 295 -14.36 42.05 -17.96
CA VAL A 295 -13.62 40.96 -18.61
C VAL A 295 -12.26 40.84 -17.96
N VAL A 296 -11.91 39.63 -17.53
CA VAL A 296 -10.59 39.31 -16.99
C VAL A 296 -9.79 38.58 -18.07
N LEU A 297 -8.58 39.05 -18.35
CA LEU A 297 -7.67 38.46 -19.33
C LEU A 297 -6.45 37.83 -18.67
N ASP A 298 -5.93 36.78 -19.29
CA ASP A 298 -4.61 36.21 -18.98
C ASP A 298 -3.45 37.05 -19.58
N PRO A 299 -2.17 36.73 -19.28
CA PRO A 299 -1.02 37.43 -19.88
C PRO A 299 -0.95 37.39 -21.40
N ARG A 300 -1.64 36.43 -22.03
CA ARG A 300 -1.67 36.24 -23.49
C ARG A 300 -2.85 36.99 -24.12
N GLY A 301 -3.71 37.62 -23.31
CA GLY A 301 -4.90 38.32 -23.75
C GLY A 301 -6.11 37.43 -24.06
N ALA A 302 -6.15 36.22 -23.51
CA ALA A 302 -7.30 35.33 -23.56
C ALA A 302 -8.25 35.60 -22.39
N ILE A 303 -9.56 35.46 -22.62
CA ILE A 303 -10.61 35.72 -21.62
C ILE A 303 -10.62 34.59 -20.59
N LEU A 304 -10.31 34.91 -19.34
CA LEU A 304 -10.37 34.01 -18.18
C LEU A 304 -11.75 34.00 -17.52
N ALA A 305 -12.38 35.17 -17.40
CA ALA A 305 -13.66 35.32 -16.73
C ALA A 305 -14.41 36.55 -17.23
N VAL A 306 -15.74 36.50 -17.14
CA VAL A 306 -16.64 37.62 -17.48
C VAL A 306 -17.78 37.70 -16.47
N ASN A 307 -18.36 38.87 -16.27
CA ASN A 307 -19.52 39.05 -15.38
C ASN A 307 -20.87 39.01 -16.11
N ALA A 308 -21.97 39.03 -15.35
CA ALA A 308 -23.34 38.98 -15.87
C ALA A 308 -23.69 40.15 -16.82
N PRO A 309 -23.34 41.42 -16.52
CA PRO A 309 -23.48 42.52 -17.46
C PRO A 309 -22.79 42.30 -18.81
N TRP A 310 -21.56 41.76 -18.83
CA TRP A 310 -20.86 41.43 -20.08
C TRP A 310 -21.63 40.39 -20.91
N ARG A 311 -22.05 39.29 -20.28
CA ARG A 311 -22.83 38.23 -20.95
C ARG A 311 -24.16 38.77 -21.51
N SER A 312 -24.84 39.61 -20.72
CA SER A 312 -26.12 40.21 -21.10
C SER A 312 -25.94 41.14 -22.30
N TYR A 313 -24.90 41.96 -22.32
CA TYR A 313 -24.60 42.86 -23.44
C TYR A 313 -24.33 42.10 -24.74
N GLY A 314 -23.52 41.03 -24.69
CA GLY A 314 -23.24 40.18 -25.85
C GLY A 314 -24.48 39.49 -26.42
N SER A 315 -25.42 39.08 -25.56
CA SER A 315 -26.66 38.42 -25.99
C SER A 315 -27.65 39.37 -26.68
N VAL A 316 -27.71 40.64 -26.26
CA VAL A 316 -28.69 41.63 -26.75
C VAL A 316 -28.23 42.29 -28.06
N ASN A 317 -26.93 42.53 -28.21
CA ASN A 317 -26.39 43.31 -29.34
C ASN A 317 -25.82 42.44 -30.47
N GLY A 318 -26.03 41.11 -30.40
CA GLY A 318 -25.40 40.13 -31.29
C GLY A 318 -23.97 39.89 -30.85
N ALA A 319 -23.69 38.68 -30.37
CA ALA A 319 -22.38 38.33 -29.86
C ALA A 319 -21.32 38.58 -30.94
N VAL A 320 -20.36 39.47 -30.65
CA VAL A 320 -19.11 39.50 -31.40
C VAL A 320 -18.51 38.10 -31.24
N HIS A 321 -18.49 37.29 -32.31
CA HIS A 321 -17.81 35.99 -32.30
C HIS A 321 -16.38 36.18 -31.78
N GLY A 322 -16.00 35.48 -30.70
CA GLY A 322 -14.71 35.68 -30.02
C GLY A 322 -14.78 36.40 -28.65
N ALA A 323 -15.94 36.43 -27.99
CA ALA A 323 -16.15 37.11 -26.71
C ALA A 323 -16.56 36.18 -25.56
N GLU A 324 -16.30 34.87 -25.69
CA GLU A 324 -16.55 33.87 -24.65
C GLU A 324 -15.28 33.56 -23.84
N VAL A 325 -15.45 32.90 -22.69
CA VAL A 325 -14.32 32.45 -21.88
C VAL A 325 -13.47 31.47 -22.71
N GLY A 326 -12.17 31.76 -22.82
CA GLY A 326 -11.21 31.04 -23.65
C GLY A 326 -10.84 31.73 -24.96
N ASP A 327 -11.68 32.64 -25.47
CA ASP A 327 -11.38 33.39 -26.68
C ASP A 327 -10.32 34.47 -26.46
N SER A 328 -9.63 34.87 -27.54
CA SER A 328 -8.65 35.95 -27.47
C SER A 328 -9.32 37.32 -27.66
N TYR A 329 -9.46 38.05 -26.56
CA TYR A 329 -9.95 39.43 -26.56
C TYR A 329 -9.05 40.35 -27.40
N LEU A 330 -7.72 40.17 -27.31
CA LEU A 330 -6.77 40.94 -28.12
C LEU A 330 -6.91 40.65 -29.62
N ALA A 331 -7.24 39.42 -30.01
CA ALA A 331 -7.52 39.10 -31.41
C ALA A 331 -8.79 39.78 -31.90
N ALA A 332 -9.84 39.83 -31.07
CA ALA A 332 -11.07 40.56 -31.37
C ALA A 332 -10.82 42.07 -31.54
N CYS A 333 -10.06 42.70 -30.64
CA CYS A 333 -9.66 44.11 -30.79
C CYS A 333 -8.83 44.36 -32.05
N ARG A 334 -7.90 43.46 -32.39
CA ARG A 334 -7.08 43.57 -33.61
C ARG A 334 -7.93 43.52 -34.88
N LYS A 335 -8.91 42.62 -34.91
CA LYS A 335 -9.88 42.52 -36.01
C LYS A 335 -10.71 43.80 -36.11
N GLY A 336 -11.25 44.29 -34.99
CA GLY A 336 -12.00 45.56 -34.96
C GLY A 336 -11.17 46.76 -35.43
N ALA A 337 -9.89 46.83 -35.08
CA ALA A 337 -8.98 47.88 -35.55
C ALA A 337 -8.75 47.82 -37.07
N GLN A 338 -8.67 46.63 -37.66
CA GLN A 338 -8.56 46.44 -39.11
C GLN A 338 -9.86 46.80 -39.85
N GLU A 339 -11.00 46.56 -39.23
CA GLU A 339 -12.33 46.90 -39.75
C GLU A 339 -12.70 48.38 -39.55
N GLY A 340 -11.82 49.17 -38.91
CA GLY A 340 -12.00 50.61 -38.69
C GLY A 340 -12.97 50.96 -37.55
N ALA A 341 -13.18 50.03 -36.61
CA ALA A 341 -14.01 50.28 -35.43
C ALA A 341 -13.42 51.42 -34.57
N PRO A 342 -14.20 52.46 -34.21
CA PRO A 342 -13.72 53.59 -33.43
C PRO A 342 -13.10 53.14 -32.09
N GLY A 343 -11.87 53.57 -31.80
CA GLY A 343 -11.18 53.28 -30.54
C GLY A 343 -10.55 51.88 -30.41
N ALA A 344 -10.77 50.95 -31.35
CA ALA A 344 -10.25 49.58 -31.25
C ALA A 344 -8.70 49.49 -31.30
N GLY A 345 -8.05 50.36 -32.09
CA GLY A 345 -6.59 50.42 -32.17
C GLY A 345 -5.95 50.97 -30.89
N GLU A 346 -6.48 52.08 -30.38
CA GLU A 346 -6.05 52.68 -29.11
C GLU A 346 -6.30 51.74 -27.93
N ALA A 347 -7.44 51.03 -27.92
CA ALA A 347 -7.74 50.01 -26.93
C ALA A 347 -6.72 48.87 -26.95
N LEU A 348 -6.38 48.34 -28.15
CA LEU A 348 -5.40 47.27 -28.29
C LEU A 348 -4.03 47.68 -27.74
N GLU A 349 -3.53 48.86 -28.14
CA GLU A 349 -2.25 49.39 -27.68
C GLU A 349 -2.25 49.64 -26.16
N GLY A 350 -3.33 50.24 -25.64
CA GLY A 350 -3.48 50.52 -24.21
C GLY A 350 -3.52 49.26 -23.36
N ILE A 351 -4.23 48.21 -23.80
CA ILE A 351 -4.28 46.92 -23.09
C ILE A 351 -2.89 46.26 -23.10
N GLN A 352 -2.21 46.24 -24.25
CA GLN A 352 -0.86 45.70 -24.35
C GLN A 352 0.13 46.46 -23.46
N ALA A 353 0.04 47.79 -23.41
CA ALA A 353 0.90 48.60 -22.56
C ALA A 353 0.71 48.30 -21.06
N VAL A 354 -0.50 47.97 -20.61
CA VAL A 354 -0.74 47.56 -19.21
C VAL A 354 -0.25 46.13 -18.96
N LEU A 355 -0.50 45.19 -19.87
CA LEU A 355 0.01 43.80 -19.78
C LEU A 355 1.54 43.73 -19.74
N GLU A 356 2.21 44.57 -20.54
CA GLU A 356 3.67 44.70 -20.59
C GLU A 356 4.24 45.54 -19.43
N ALA A 357 3.40 45.98 -18.48
CA ALA A 357 3.75 46.86 -17.38
C ALA A 357 4.39 48.21 -17.80
N ARG A 358 4.17 48.66 -19.05
CA ARG A 358 4.56 50.00 -19.51
C ARG A 358 3.68 51.10 -18.92
N LEU A 359 2.41 50.79 -18.64
CA LEU A 359 1.46 51.69 -17.99
C LEU A 359 0.85 51.04 -16.74
N PRO A 360 0.68 51.78 -15.63
CA PRO A 360 0.05 51.24 -14.42
C PRO A 360 -1.47 51.02 -14.58
N ARG A 361 -2.11 51.78 -15.46
CA ARG A 361 -3.53 51.69 -15.84
C ARG A 361 -3.74 52.45 -17.16
N PHE A 362 -4.80 52.10 -17.88
CA PHE A 362 -5.20 52.77 -19.11
C PHE A 362 -6.70 53.05 -19.11
N SER A 363 -7.12 54.19 -19.67
CA SER A 363 -8.51 54.60 -19.79
C SER A 363 -8.77 55.18 -21.17
N LEU A 364 -9.86 54.77 -21.81
CA LEU A 364 -10.29 55.25 -23.13
C LEU A 364 -11.79 55.50 -23.14
N GLU A 365 -12.21 56.69 -23.58
CA GLU A 365 -13.60 56.97 -23.90
C GLU A 365 -13.82 56.80 -25.40
N TYR A 366 -14.80 55.98 -25.79
CA TYR A 366 -15.07 55.72 -27.21
C TYR A 366 -16.58 55.58 -27.47
N PRO A 367 -17.05 56.02 -28.65
CA PRO A 367 -18.41 55.78 -29.09
C PRO A 367 -18.54 54.33 -29.59
N CYS A 368 -19.62 53.67 -29.20
CA CYS A 368 -20.00 52.36 -29.73
C CYS A 368 -21.32 52.51 -30.51
N ASP A 369 -21.27 52.22 -31.80
CA ASP A 369 -22.45 52.20 -32.67
C ASP A 369 -23.22 50.89 -32.44
N CYS A 370 -24.05 50.89 -31.39
CA CYS A 370 -25.01 49.81 -31.16
C CYS A 370 -26.19 49.96 -32.15
N PRO A 371 -26.85 48.85 -32.55
CA PRO A 371 -28.04 48.93 -33.38
C PRO A 371 -29.13 49.80 -32.73
N GLY A 372 -29.39 50.99 -33.30
CA GLY A 372 -30.49 51.88 -32.91
C GLY A 372 -30.13 53.08 -32.03
N GLU A 373 -28.97 53.12 -31.36
CA GLU A 373 -28.61 54.24 -30.48
C GLU A 373 -27.09 54.40 -30.34
N LYS A 374 -26.59 55.64 -30.47
CA LYS A 374 -25.17 55.95 -30.16
C LYS A 374 -24.96 55.91 -28.65
N ARG A 375 -24.10 54.98 -28.22
CA ARG A 375 -23.69 54.85 -26.81
C ARG A 375 -22.24 55.24 -26.65
N TRP A 376 -21.93 55.77 -25.47
CA TRP A 376 -20.57 56.11 -25.09
C TRP A 376 -20.12 55.17 -23.98
N PHE A 377 -18.92 54.61 -24.14
CA PHE A 377 -18.31 53.74 -23.16
C PHE A 377 -16.98 54.33 -22.68
N THR A 378 -16.74 54.19 -21.39
CA THR A 378 -15.38 54.31 -20.83
C THR A 378 -14.84 52.91 -20.60
N MET A 379 -13.75 52.57 -21.29
CA MET A 379 -12.96 51.37 -21.01
C MET A 379 -11.85 51.72 -20.02
N ASN A 380 -11.81 51.03 -18.90
CA ASN A 380 -10.70 51.07 -17.95
C ASN A 380 -9.96 49.73 -17.95
N VAL A 381 -8.63 49.78 -17.98
CA VAL A 381 -7.76 48.60 -17.94
C VAL A 381 -6.84 48.71 -16.73
N THR A 382 -6.90 47.70 -15.86
CA THR A 382 -6.12 47.62 -14.62
C THR A 382 -5.42 46.26 -14.51
N PRO A 383 -4.16 46.20 -14.05
CA PRO A 383 -3.45 44.93 -13.89
C PRO A 383 -4.07 44.06 -12.79
N LEU A 384 -4.15 42.75 -13.03
CA LEU A 384 -4.68 41.76 -12.08
C LEU A 384 -3.55 41.24 -11.16
N GLY A 385 -3.11 42.08 -10.23
CA GLY A 385 -2.18 41.73 -9.13
C GLY A 385 -0.85 41.07 -9.53
N ASP A 386 -0.05 40.70 -8.52
CA ASP A 386 1.31 40.18 -8.72
C ASP A 386 1.38 38.69 -9.13
N SER A 387 0.28 37.96 -9.08
CA SER A 387 0.31 36.49 -9.10
C SER A 387 0.06 35.84 -10.47
N GLY A 388 -0.36 36.60 -11.48
CA GLY A 388 -0.87 35.99 -12.72
C GLY A 388 -0.69 36.79 -14.02
N GLY A 389 -0.12 37.99 -13.98
CA GLY A 389 0.25 38.77 -15.18
C GLY A 389 -0.90 39.11 -16.13
N GLY A 390 -2.14 39.15 -15.63
CA GLY A 390 -3.34 39.45 -16.42
C GLY A 390 -3.83 40.89 -16.26
N VAL A 391 -4.96 41.22 -16.90
CA VAL A 391 -5.63 42.52 -16.74
C VAL A 391 -7.13 42.34 -16.54
N VAL A 392 -7.74 43.28 -15.83
CA VAL A 392 -9.18 43.46 -15.76
C VAL A 392 -9.55 44.64 -16.62
N ILE A 393 -10.51 44.43 -17.52
CA ILE A 393 -11.10 45.45 -18.38
C ILE A 393 -12.53 45.70 -17.90
N ALA A 394 -12.86 46.96 -17.66
CA ALA A 394 -14.19 47.39 -17.29
C ALA A 394 -14.74 48.36 -18.34
N HIS A 395 -15.87 48.02 -18.96
CA HIS A 395 -16.62 48.92 -19.83
C HIS A 395 -17.81 49.49 -19.05
N THR A 396 -17.82 50.80 -18.85
CA THR A 396 -18.93 51.50 -18.19
C THR A 396 -19.67 52.33 -19.22
N ASP A 397 -20.98 52.15 -19.32
CA ASP A 397 -21.84 53.00 -20.15
C ASP A 397 -21.94 54.37 -19.48
N ASN A 398 -21.45 55.41 -20.17
CA ASN A 398 -21.50 56.79 -19.71
C ASN A 398 -22.35 57.68 -20.62
N THR A 399 -23.25 57.06 -21.40
CA THR A 399 -24.10 57.75 -22.39
C THR A 399 -24.92 58.87 -21.76
N GLU A 400 -25.55 58.62 -20.60
CA GLU A 400 -26.35 59.63 -19.91
C GLU A 400 -25.50 60.83 -19.47
N ARG A 401 -24.32 60.57 -18.88
CA ARG A 401 -23.36 61.61 -18.52
C ARG A 401 -22.96 62.45 -19.73
N LYS A 402 -22.63 61.81 -20.86
CA LYS A 402 -22.26 62.51 -22.10
C LYS A 402 -23.41 63.31 -22.69
N ARG A 403 -24.65 62.82 -22.59
CA ARG A 403 -25.85 63.58 -23.01
C ARG A 403 -26.03 64.83 -22.18
N MET A 404 -25.88 64.73 -20.86
CA MET A 404 -25.98 65.87 -19.95
C MET A 404 -24.87 66.88 -20.22
N GLU A 405 -23.63 66.42 -20.42
CA GLU A 405 -22.48 67.27 -20.76
C GLU A 405 -22.69 68.01 -22.08
N MET A 406 -23.10 67.30 -23.15
CA MET A 406 -23.37 67.92 -24.45
C MET A 406 -24.56 68.89 -24.39
N ALA A 407 -25.65 68.54 -23.68
CA ALA A 407 -26.80 69.42 -23.51
C ALA A 407 -26.46 70.69 -22.73
N LEU A 408 -25.57 70.58 -21.73
CA LEU A 408 -25.06 71.74 -20.99
C LEU A 408 -24.25 72.65 -21.90
N VAL A 409 -23.29 72.09 -22.66
CA VAL A 409 -22.48 72.85 -23.61
C VAL A 409 -23.34 73.52 -24.69
N GLU A 410 -24.34 72.81 -25.22
CA GLU A 410 -25.28 73.38 -26.19
C GLU A 410 -26.13 74.50 -25.58
N SER A 411 -26.60 74.34 -24.34
CA SER A 411 -27.34 75.37 -23.62
C SER A 411 -26.48 76.60 -23.31
N GLU A 412 -25.23 76.41 -22.87
CA GLU A 412 -24.26 77.49 -22.63
C GLU A 412 -23.97 78.25 -23.91
N LYS A 413 -23.70 77.53 -25.02
CA LYS A 413 -23.47 78.16 -26.32
C LYS A 413 -24.71 78.92 -26.79
N ARG A 414 -25.90 78.34 -26.67
CA ARG A 414 -27.16 79.00 -27.01
C ARG A 414 -27.40 80.26 -26.17
N PHE A 415 -27.08 80.22 -24.88
CA PHE A 415 -27.15 81.37 -24.00
C PHE A 415 -26.15 82.45 -24.43
N GLN A 416 -24.90 82.09 -24.70
CA GLN A 416 -23.87 83.01 -25.21
C GLN A 416 -24.30 83.65 -26.54
N ASP A 417 -24.79 82.86 -27.50
CA ASP A 417 -25.24 83.35 -28.81
C ASP A 417 -26.43 84.33 -28.68
N ILE A 418 -27.42 84.02 -27.82
CA ILE A 418 -28.55 84.92 -27.55
C ILE A 418 -28.09 86.21 -26.86
N ALA A 419 -27.21 86.07 -25.87
CA ALA A 419 -26.72 87.19 -25.08
C ALA A 419 -25.84 88.13 -25.93
N SER A 420 -25.02 87.59 -26.83
CA SER A 420 -24.22 88.36 -27.80
C SER A 420 -25.05 88.96 -28.94
N ALA A 421 -26.14 88.32 -29.35
CA ALA A 421 -27.04 88.86 -30.38
C ALA A 421 -28.02 89.91 -29.82
N SER A 422 -28.29 89.91 -28.51
CA SER A 422 -29.12 90.93 -27.89
C SER A 422 -28.37 92.26 -27.83
N SER A 423 -29.06 93.34 -28.21
CA SER A 423 -28.56 94.71 -28.04
C SER A 423 -28.68 95.21 -26.59
N ASP A 424 -29.14 94.35 -25.68
CA ASP A 424 -29.32 94.68 -24.28
C ASP A 424 -27.98 94.77 -23.53
N TRP A 425 -27.92 95.65 -22.55
CA TRP A 425 -26.74 95.81 -21.69
C TRP A 425 -26.92 94.99 -20.43
N PHE A 426 -26.10 93.97 -20.28
CA PHE A 426 -26.02 93.18 -19.05
C PHE A 426 -24.58 93.09 -18.56
N TRP A 427 -24.43 93.10 -17.24
CA TRP A 427 -23.18 92.95 -16.52
C TRP A 427 -23.43 92.22 -15.21
N GLU A 428 -22.39 91.57 -14.70
CA GLU A 428 -22.38 90.89 -13.40
C GLU A 428 -21.39 91.60 -12.48
N MET A 429 -21.68 91.63 -11.18
CA MET A 429 -20.81 92.23 -10.17
C MET A 429 -20.64 91.28 -8.99
N ASP A 430 -19.45 91.27 -8.40
CA ASP A 430 -19.20 90.57 -7.14
C ASP A 430 -19.85 91.28 -5.94
N ARG A 431 -19.74 90.67 -4.75
CA ARG A 431 -20.31 91.21 -3.51
C ARG A 431 -19.69 92.54 -3.06
N GLU A 432 -18.52 92.89 -3.60
CA GLU A 432 -17.82 94.15 -3.34
C GLU A 432 -18.09 95.21 -4.41
N GLY A 433 -18.97 94.91 -5.38
CA GLY A 433 -19.37 95.83 -6.44
C GLY A 433 -18.35 95.99 -7.56
N ARG A 434 -17.44 95.02 -7.76
CA ARG A 434 -16.57 94.98 -8.95
C ARG A 434 -17.24 94.21 -10.06
N TYR A 435 -17.18 94.73 -11.29
CA TYR A 435 -17.70 94.04 -12.47
C TYR A 435 -16.92 92.75 -12.74
N THR A 436 -17.60 91.60 -12.74
CA THR A 436 -17.03 90.27 -13.02
C THR A 436 -17.26 89.84 -14.46
N TYR A 437 -18.32 90.33 -15.09
CA TYR A 437 -18.64 90.09 -16.49
C TYR A 437 -19.37 91.30 -17.07
N ALA A 438 -19.13 91.62 -18.33
CA ALA A 438 -19.90 92.62 -19.07
C ALA A 438 -20.09 92.18 -20.52
N SER A 439 -21.30 92.37 -21.03
CA SER A 439 -21.64 92.10 -22.43
C SER A 439 -20.85 92.98 -23.40
N GLU A 440 -20.59 92.48 -24.62
CA GLU A 440 -19.82 93.21 -25.65
C GLU A 440 -20.51 94.51 -26.09
N SER A 441 -21.83 94.57 -25.98
CA SER A 441 -22.65 95.76 -26.22
C SER A 441 -22.34 96.89 -25.24
N VAL A 442 -22.00 96.58 -23.98
CA VAL A 442 -21.58 97.59 -22.97
C VAL A 442 -20.23 98.20 -23.35
N ALA A 443 -19.28 97.38 -23.81
CA ALA A 443 -17.98 97.86 -24.28
C ALA A 443 -18.12 98.79 -25.50
N LYS A 444 -18.96 98.43 -26.48
CA LYS A 444 -19.18 99.26 -27.69
C LYS A 444 -19.77 100.64 -27.40
N VAL A 445 -20.51 100.80 -26.30
CA VAL A 445 -21.15 102.07 -25.94
C VAL A 445 -20.28 102.93 -25.05
N LEU A 446 -19.51 102.32 -24.15
CA LEU A 446 -18.65 103.05 -23.21
C LEU A 446 -17.35 103.56 -23.84
N GLY A 447 -16.97 103.07 -25.03
CA GLY A 447 -15.74 103.43 -25.74
C GLY A 447 -14.55 102.67 -25.20
#